data_AF-A0A2V5JS57-F1
#
_entry.id   AF-A0A2V5JS57-F1
#
_cell.length_a   1.000
_cell.length_b   1.000
_cell.length_c   1.000
_cell.angle_alpha   90.00
_cell.angle_beta   90.00
_cell.angle_gamma   90.00
#
_symmetry.space_group_name_H-M   'P 1'
#
loop_
_entity.id
_entity.type
_entity.pdbx_description
1 polymer ?
#
loop_
_entity_poly.entity_id
_entity_poly.type
_entity_poly.pdbx_seq_one_letter_code
_entity_poly.pdbx_strand_id
1 'polypeptide(L)' 'MDPDSNQVYAVAPVSTAEHPVCPVCGMDVNPATSPKSVFKGKTYYFCSEDDKKVFDSAPEKFVTGDKQL' A
#
# COMPACT_ATOMS: atom_id res chain seq x y z
N MET A 1 9.14 -21.95 -28.27
CA MET A 1 10.33 -21.34 -27.63
C MET A 1 10.07 -19.86 -27.67
N ASP A 2 9.21 -19.43 -26.78
CA ASP A 2 8.57 -18.12 -26.83
C ASP A 2 9.48 -17.14 -26.08
N PRO A 3 10.09 -16.16 -26.78
CA PRO A 3 11.08 -15.25 -26.20
C PRO A 3 10.47 -14.24 -25.20
N ASP A 4 9.15 -14.23 -25.05
CA ASP A 4 8.41 -13.26 -24.22
C ASP A 4 8.22 -13.70 -22.76
N SER A 5 8.80 -14.84 -22.38
CA SER A 5 8.56 -15.47 -21.08
C SER A 5 9.06 -14.67 -19.86
N ASN A 6 9.71 -13.51 -20.04
CA ASN A 6 10.31 -12.75 -18.94
C ASN A 6 9.74 -11.33 -18.72
N GLN A 7 8.71 -10.93 -19.46
CA GLN A 7 8.10 -9.59 -19.31
C GLN A 7 7.16 -9.50 -18.09
N VAL A 8 6.56 -10.61 -17.67
CA VAL A 8 5.59 -10.67 -16.57
C VAL A 8 6.20 -10.49 -15.17
N TYR A 9 7.52 -10.63 -15.02
CA TYR A 9 8.20 -10.48 -13.72
C TYR A 9 8.95 -9.16 -13.56
N ALA A 10 9.00 -8.32 -14.62
CA ALA A 10 9.71 -7.04 -14.62
C ALA A 10 8.86 -5.87 -14.12
N VAL A 11 7.55 -6.06 -13.97
CA VAL A 11 6.68 -5.08 -13.32
C VAL A 11 6.79 -5.26 -11.82
N ALA A 12 7.50 -4.34 -11.16
CA ALA A 12 7.47 -4.24 -9.71
C ALA A 12 6.00 -4.20 -9.26
N PRO A 13 5.59 -4.95 -8.22
CA PRO A 13 4.24 -4.86 -7.70
C PRO A 13 4.00 -3.42 -7.28
N VAL A 14 3.22 -2.72 -8.11
CA VAL A 14 2.75 -1.37 -7.81
C VAL A 14 1.79 -1.48 -6.63
N SER A 15 1.83 -0.53 -5.71
CA SER A 15 0.80 -0.38 -4.67
C SER A 15 -0.52 0.01 -5.35
N THR A 16 -1.16 -0.94 -6.00
CA THR A 16 -2.50 -0.81 -6.58
C THR A 16 -3.55 -1.14 -5.53
N ALA A 17 -4.79 -0.70 -5.78
CA ALA A 17 -5.92 -1.00 -4.89
C ALA A 17 -6.11 -2.50 -4.64
N GLU A 18 -5.66 -3.36 -5.56
CA GLU A 18 -5.64 -4.81 -5.39
C GLU A 18 -4.60 -5.32 -4.37
N HIS A 19 -3.49 -4.60 -4.16
CA HIS A 19 -2.38 -4.97 -3.26
C HIS A 19 -1.94 -3.76 -2.44
N PRO A 20 -2.79 -3.33 -1.48
CA PRO A 20 -2.43 -2.19 -0.66
C PRO A 20 -1.28 -2.54 0.28
N VAL A 21 -0.37 -1.60 0.42
CA VAL A 21 0.78 -1.70 1.31
C VAL A 21 0.58 -0.76 2.50
N CYS A 22 0.88 -1.26 3.69
CA CYS A 22 0.90 -0.49 4.93
C CYS A 22 1.89 0.68 4.82
N PRO A 23 1.45 1.95 4.89
CA PRO A 23 2.35 3.09 4.72
C PRO A 23 3.28 3.33 5.92
N VAL A 24 2.99 2.68 7.06
CA VAL A 24 3.82 2.74 8.28
C VAL A 24 4.94 1.69 8.23
N CYS A 25 4.58 0.47 7.84
CA CYS A 25 5.42 -0.71 7.98
C CYS A 25 5.94 -1.28 6.64
N GLY A 26 5.39 -0.85 5.51
CA GLY A 26 5.82 -1.25 4.16
C GLY A 26 5.45 -2.69 3.78
N MET A 27 4.61 -3.37 4.57
CA MET A 27 4.17 -4.74 4.27
C MET A 27 2.84 -4.75 3.49
N ASP A 28 2.68 -5.76 2.65
CA ASP A 28 1.40 -6.07 1.99
C ASP A 28 0.33 -6.34 3.05
N VAL A 29 -0.85 -5.74 2.86
CA VAL A 29 -1.96 -5.88 3.79
C VAL A 29 -3.20 -6.33 3.05
N ASN A 30 -4.01 -7.16 3.71
CA ASN A 30 -5.20 -7.70 3.10
C ASN A 30 -6.36 -6.68 3.23
N PRO A 31 -6.83 -6.07 2.13
CA PRO A 31 -7.89 -5.05 2.20
C PRO A 31 -9.23 -5.55 2.75
N ALA A 32 -9.47 -6.86 2.73
CA ALA A 32 -10.71 -7.46 3.21
C ALA A 32 -10.77 -7.55 4.74
N THR A 33 -9.63 -7.69 5.41
CA THR A 33 -9.55 -7.91 6.87
C THR A 33 -8.79 -6.83 7.61
N SER A 34 -7.96 -6.05 6.91
CA SER A 34 -7.09 -5.05 7.53
C SER A 34 -7.83 -3.77 7.89
N PRO A 35 -7.47 -3.13 9.02
CA PRO A 35 -7.95 -1.80 9.35
C PRO A 35 -7.57 -0.80 8.25
N LYS A 36 -8.50 0.11 7.94
CA LYS A 36 -8.33 1.14 6.92
C LYS A 36 -8.65 2.53 7.44
N SER A 37 -7.97 3.54 6.91
CA SER A 37 -8.24 4.96 7.18
C SER A 37 -8.32 5.73 5.87
N VAL A 38 -9.16 6.76 5.83
CA VAL A 38 -9.36 7.58 4.64
C VAL A 38 -8.67 8.92 4.87
N PHE A 39 -7.68 9.23 4.04
CA PHE A 39 -6.94 10.49 4.13
C PHE A 39 -6.83 11.15 2.76
N LYS A 40 -7.20 12.42 2.66
CA LYS A 40 -7.25 13.18 1.38
C LYS A 40 -8.03 12.45 0.26
N GLY A 41 -9.09 11.73 0.62
CA GLY A 41 -9.91 10.97 -0.33
C GLY A 41 -9.31 9.64 -0.80
N LYS A 42 -8.13 9.25 -0.29
CA LYS A 42 -7.49 7.95 -0.53
C LYS A 42 -7.72 7.02 0.65
N THR A 43 -7.99 5.75 0.37
CA THR A 43 -8.11 4.70 1.40
C THR A 43 -6.74 4.05 1.61
N TYR A 44 -6.23 4.12 2.83
CA TYR A 44 -4.99 3.46 3.27
C TYR A 44 -5.34 2.28 4.15
N TYR A 45 -4.58 1.21 4.02
CA TYR A 45 -4.76 -0.02 4.77
C TYR A 45 -3.56 -0.23 5.70
N PHE A 46 -3.80 -0.84 6.86
CA PHE A 46 -2.82 -1.00 7.92
C PHE A 46 -2.79 -2.45 8.38
N CYS A 47 -1.62 -2.96 8.77
CA CYS A 47 -1.54 -4.34 9.26
C CYS A 47 -2.22 -4.49 10.63
N SER A 48 -2.25 -3.40 11.43
CA SER A 48 -2.76 -3.40 12.80
C SER A 48 -3.46 -2.09 13.13
N GLU A 49 -4.27 -2.10 14.21
CA GLU A 49 -4.93 -0.88 14.71
C GLU A 49 -3.94 0.15 15.25
N ASP A 50 -2.81 -0.28 15.80
CA ASP A 50 -1.74 0.62 16.26
C ASP A 50 -1.13 1.42 15.10
N ASP A 51 -0.82 0.78 13.97
CA ASP A 51 -0.37 1.47 12.76
C ASP A 51 -1.40 2.47 12.25
N LYS A 52 -2.69 2.11 12.30
CA LYS A 52 -3.77 3.04 11.97
C LYS A 52 -3.75 4.27 12.90
N LYS A 53 -3.59 4.10 14.21
CA LYS A 53 -3.54 5.23 15.18
C LYS A 53 -2.32 6.13 14.97
N VAL A 54 -1.16 5.52 14.69
CA VAL A 54 0.08 6.23 14.36
C VAL A 54 -0.12 7.05 13.08
N PHE A 55 -0.72 6.44 12.06
CA PHE A 55 -1.07 7.12 10.83
C PHE A 55 -2.08 8.24 11.05
N ASP A 56 -3.20 8.00 11.74
CA ASP A 56 -4.22 9.03 12.02
C ASP A 56 -3.65 10.21 12.82
N SER A 57 -2.62 9.99 13.65
CA SER A 57 -1.94 11.07 14.40
C SER A 57 -1.04 11.95 13.52
N ALA A 58 -0.43 11.40 12.47
CA ALA A 58 0.48 12.13 11.59
C ALA A 58 0.45 11.62 10.14
N PRO A 59 -0.71 11.64 9.45
CA PRO A 59 -0.89 10.93 8.18
C PRO A 59 -0.02 11.53 7.08
N GLU A 60 0.19 12.85 7.14
CA GLU A 60 1.04 13.59 6.21
C GLU A 60 2.49 13.12 6.18
N LYS A 61 2.99 12.50 7.27
CA LYS A 61 4.35 11.96 7.28
C LYS A 61 4.45 10.63 6.54
N PHE A 62 3.40 9.82 6.56
CA PHE A 62 3.37 8.49 5.95
C PHE A 62 2.94 8.51 4.49
N VAL A 63 2.17 9.53 4.07
CA VAL A 63 1.75 9.71 2.67
C VAL A 63 2.79 10.49 1.83
N THR A 64 4.01 10.66 2.32
CA THR A 64 5.09 11.34 1.57
C THR A 64 5.65 10.52 0.40
N GLY A 65 5.16 9.28 0.23
CA GLY A 65 5.70 8.29 -0.70
C GLY A 65 4.71 7.79 -1.76
N ASP A 66 3.61 8.50 -2.07
CA ASP A 66 2.82 8.28 -3.29
C ASP A 66 3.65 8.64 -4.54
N LYS A 67 4.84 8.07 -4.70
CA LYS A 67 5.55 8.00 -5.98
C LYS A 67 4.91 6.88 -6.77
N GLN A 68 3.66 7.12 -7.18
CA GLN A 68 3.01 6.39 -8.24
C GLN A 68 3.76 6.77 -9.53
N LEU A 69 4.82 6.02 -9.83
CA LEU A 69 5.48 5.99 -11.13
C LEU A 69 4.97 4.76 -11.88
#